data_AF-A0A949SXE1-F1
#
_entry.id   AF-A0A949SXE1-F1
#
_cell.length_a   1.000
_cell.length_b   1.000
_cell.length_c   1.000
_cell.angle_alpha   90.00
_cell.angle_beta   90.00
_cell.angle_gamma   90.00
#
_symmetry.space_group_name_H-M   'P 1'
#
loop_
_entity.id
_entity.type
_entity.pdbx_description
1 polymer ?
#
loop_
_entity_poly.entity_id
_entity_poly.type
_entity_poly.pdbx_seq_one_letter_code
_entity_poly.pdbx_strand_id
1 'polypeptide(L)'
;MIDWRVSSSSKETGGDGWHFPSFDIQEMLLPMINVGFEMIDSYGDTTFGREDCFRLKRNISFILDSGRLGRPEFRYDRIEGGISTIRSSDVETCLLRLQEAADQVITSSGVLTFYGD
;
A
#
# COMPACT_ATOMS: atom_id res chain seq x y z
N MET A 1 1.70 10.22 -8.11
CA MET A 1 1.20 9.68 -6.81
C MET A 1 0.80 8.23 -7.06
N ILE A 2 1.10 7.31 -6.16
CA ILE A 2 0.89 5.89 -6.43
C ILE A 2 -0.59 5.51 -6.24
N ASP A 3 -1.18 4.91 -7.26
CA ASP A 3 -2.46 4.20 -7.18
C ASP A 3 -2.26 2.68 -7.27
N TRP A 4 -3.19 1.90 -6.71
CA TRP A 4 -3.19 0.46 -6.87
C TRP A 4 -4.53 -0.06 -7.35
N ARG A 5 -4.48 -1.14 -8.13
CA ARG A 5 -5.67 -1.76 -8.76
C ARG A 5 -5.60 -3.27 -8.65
N VAL A 6 -6.74 -3.88 -8.37
CA VAL A 6 -6.93 -5.33 -8.50
C VAL A 6 -7.47 -5.60 -9.90
N SER A 7 -6.83 -6.51 -10.63
CA SER A 7 -7.26 -6.92 -11.96
C SER A 7 -7.42 -8.44 -12.02
N SER A 8 -8.44 -8.92 -12.73
CA SER A 8 -8.70 -10.36 -12.90
C SER A 8 -7.61 -11.05 -13.73
N SER A 9 -6.84 -10.25 -14.49
CA SER A 9 -5.66 -10.66 -15.22
C SER A 9 -4.68 -9.48 -15.29
N SER A 10 -3.37 -9.76 -15.40
CA SER A 10 -2.31 -8.74 -15.46
C SER A 10 -2.36 -7.79 -16.66
N LYS A 11 -3.38 -7.89 -17.52
CA LYS A 11 -3.57 -7.06 -18.72
C LYS A 11 -4.83 -6.18 -18.66
N GLU A 12 -5.61 -6.25 -17.59
CA GLU A 12 -6.82 -5.43 -17.44
C GLU A 12 -6.53 -4.17 -16.61
N THR A 13 -6.56 -3.02 -17.27
CA THR A 13 -6.31 -1.69 -16.66
C THR A 13 -7.58 -0.99 -16.14
N GLY A 14 -8.74 -1.68 -16.16
CA GLY A 14 -10.07 -1.08 -15.95
C GLY A 14 -10.75 -1.33 -14.59
N GLY A 15 -10.02 -1.70 -13.54
CA GLY A 15 -10.57 -1.83 -12.19
C GLY A 15 -10.68 -0.47 -11.47
N ASP A 16 -11.66 -0.33 -10.57
CA ASP A 16 -11.73 0.81 -9.64
C ASP A 16 -10.44 0.84 -8.80
N GLY A 17 -9.57 1.80 -9.12
CA GLY A 17 -8.30 1.99 -8.42
C GLY A 17 -8.46 2.76 -7.12
N TRP A 18 -7.55 2.50 -6.18
CA TRP A 18 -7.45 3.27 -4.95
C TRP A 18 -6.10 3.97 -4.88
N HIS A 19 -6.02 5.13 -4.24
CA HIS A 19 -4.80 5.93 -4.15
C HIS A 19 -4.53 6.35 -2.70
N PHE A 20 -3.27 6.63 -2.39
CA PHE A 20 -2.92 7.17 -1.06
C PHE A 20 -3.59 8.54 -0.85
N PRO A 21 -4.22 8.81 0.32
CA PRO A 21 -4.90 10.08 0.59
C PRO A 21 -3.98 11.30 0.58
N SER A 22 -2.67 11.08 0.79
CA SER A 22 -1.65 12.12 0.72
C SER A 22 -0.29 11.52 0.38
N PHE A 23 0.61 12.35 -0.16
CA PHE A 23 2.02 11.99 -0.35
C PHE A 23 2.67 11.58 0.96
N ASP A 24 2.31 12.24 2.06
CA ASP A 24 2.88 11.95 3.36
C ASP A 24 2.57 10.53 3.84
N ILE A 25 1.32 10.08 3.62
CA ILE A 25 0.91 8.71 3.95
C ILE A 25 1.62 7.70 3.05
N GLN A 26 1.73 8.00 1.75
CA GLN A 26 2.45 7.16 0.80
C GLN A 26 3.92 6.98 1.23
N GLU A 27 4.61 8.09 1.47
CA GLU A 27 6.03 8.11 1.84
C GLU A 27 6.29 7.29 3.11
N MET A 28 5.43 7.45 4.11
CA MET A 28 5.55 6.71 5.36
C MET A 28 5.24 5.21 5.20
N LEU A 29 4.19 4.86 4.44
CA LEU A 29 3.73 3.47 4.35
C LEU A 29 4.56 2.62 3.39
N LEU A 30 5.02 3.17 2.27
CA LEU A 30 5.73 2.40 1.23
C LEU A 30 6.88 1.55 1.79
N PRO A 31 7.78 2.06 2.66
CA PRO A 31 8.84 1.25 3.25
C PRO A 31 8.32 0.13 4.17
N MET A 32 7.18 0.34 4.83
CA MET A 32 6.61 -0.62 5.78
C MET A 32 5.87 -1.77 5.10
N ILE A 33 5.25 -1.49 3.95
CA ILE A 33 4.50 -2.48 3.16
C ILE A 33 5.35 -3.16 2.09
N ASN A 34 6.59 -2.71 1.88
CA ASN A 34 7.49 -3.27 0.88
C ASN A 34 7.73 -4.78 1.14
N VAL A 35 7.57 -5.58 0.09
CA VAL A 35 7.75 -7.03 0.07
C VAL A 35 9.10 -7.47 -0.55
N GLY A 36 10.05 -6.55 -0.65
CA GLY A 36 11.41 -6.79 -1.17
C GLY A 36 11.58 -6.41 -2.64
N PHE A 37 10.69 -5.57 -3.18
CA PHE A 37 10.74 -5.10 -4.56
C PHE A 37 10.90 -3.57 -4.60
N GLU A 38 11.39 -3.07 -5.73
CA GLU A 38 11.20 -1.65 -6.06
C GLU A 38 9.70 -1.45 -6.33
N MET A 39 9.07 -0.55 -5.58
CA MET A 39 7.61 -0.33 -5.64
C MET A 39 7.15 0.38 -6.92
N ILE A 40 8.11 0.90 -7.69
CA ILE A 40 7.93 1.41 -9.04
C ILE A 40 9.16 0.93 -9.81
N ASP A 41 8.99 0.03 -10.77
CA ASP A 41 10.09 -0.41 -11.62
C ASP A 41 10.34 0.59 -12.77
N SER A 42 11.29 0.28 -13.66
CA SER A 42 11.64 1.15 -14.80
C SER A 42 10.50 1.44 -15.79
N TYR A 43 9.39 0.71 -15.71
CA TYR A 43 8.20 0.85 -16.55
C TYR A 43 7.08 1.64 -15.86
N GLY A 44 7.25 2.03 -14.60
CA GLY A 44 6.29 2.86 -13.87
C GLY A 44 5.22 2.06 -13.12
N ASP A 45 5.30 0.73 -13.10
CA ASP A 45 4.36 -0.11 -12.35
C ASP A 45 5.05 -1.28 -11.64
N THR A 46 4.44 -1.77 -10.55
CA THR A 46 4.90 -2.97 -9.85
C THR A 46 3.70 -3.88 -9.61
N THR A 47 3.76 -5.10 -10.15
CA THR A 47 2.67 -6.07 -10.07
C THR A 47 2.97 -7.17 -9.05
N PHE A 48 2.07 -7.33 -8.08
CA PHE A 48 2.11 -8.35 -7.03
C PHE A 48 1.21 -9.52 -7.39
N GLY A 49 1.82 -10.72 -7.37
CA GLY A 49 1.09 -11.98 -7.47
C GLY A 49 0.55 -12.43 -6.11
N ARG A 50 0.03 -13.65 -6.09
CA ARG A 50 -0.57 -14.25 -4.88
C ARG A 50 0.40 -14.33 -3.69
N GLU A 51 1.64 -14.74 -3.93
CA GLU A 51 2.64 -14.87 -2.86
C GLU A 51 3.04 -13.51 -2.29
N ASP A 52 3.21 -12.51 -3.15
CA ASP A 52 3.50 -11.13 -2.75
C ASP A 52 2.36 -10.55 -1.91
N CYS A 53 1.11 -10.77 -2.33
CA CYS A 53 -0.08 -10.40 -1.57
C CYS A 53 -0.13 -11.08 -0.19
N PHE A 54 0.28 -12.34 -0.07
CA PHE A 54 0.40 -13.00 1.25
C PHE A 54 1.44 -12.34 2.15
N ARG A 55 2.60 -11.96 1.60
CA ARG A 55 3.66 -11.24 2.34
C ARG A 55 3.19 -9.84 2.74
N LEU A 56 2.54 -9.14 1.82
CA LEU A 56 1.95 -7.82 2.04
C LEU A 56 0.93 -7.86 3.19
N LYS A 57 0.02 -8.83 3.18
CA LYS A 57 -0.94 -9.02 4.28
C LYS A 57 -0.26 -9.23 5.62
N ARG A 58 0.80 -10.04 5.68
CA ARG A 58 1.56 -10.25 6.93
C ARG A 58 2.20 -8.96 7.44
N ASN A 59 2.78 -8.16 6.55
CA ASN A 59 3.35 -6.86 6.91
C ASN A 59 2.25 -5.92 7.44
N ILE A 60 1.11 -5.84 6.76
CA ILE A 60 -0.03 -5.03 7.20
C ILE A 60 -0.53 -5.46 8.58
N SER A 61 -0.76 -6.76 8.79
CA SER A 61 -1.17 -7.29 10.10
C SER A 61 -0.16 -6.96 11.19
N PHE A 62 1.14 -7.12 10.91
CA PHE A 62 2.19 -6.74 11.86
C PHE A 62 2.14 -5.25 12.22
N ILE A 63 1.90 -4.35 11.25
CA ILE A 63 1.80 -2.91 11.51
C ILE A 63 0.59 -2.61 12.40
N LEU A 64 -0.59 -3.15 12.06
CA LEU A 64 -1.82 -2.97 12.82
C LEU A 64 -1.67 -3.51 14.26
N ASP A 65 -1.07 -4.69 14.42
CA ASP A 65 -0.90 -5.36 15.72
C ASP A 65 0.23 -4.77 16.56
N SER A 66 1.20 -4.06 15.95
CA SER A 66 2.35 -3.50 16.65
C SER A 66 2.00 -2.39 17.65
N GLY A 67 0.76 -1.89 17.64
CA GLY A 67 0.32 -0.79 18.49
C GLY A 67 0.91 0.57 18.10
N ARG A 68 1.66 0.65 16.99
CA ARG A 68 2.26 1.90 16.48
C ARG A 68 1.22 2.96 16.12
N LEU A 69 0.01 2.54 15.76
CA LEU A 69 -1.13 3.42 15.46
C LEU A 69 -1.97 3.80 16.69
N GLY A 70 -1.56 3.42 17.91
CA GLY A 70 -2.34 3.62 19.13
C GLY A 70 -2.49 5.08 19.60
N ARG A 71 -1.87 6.04 18.91
CA ARG A 71 -2.08 7.49 19.13
C ARG A 71 -3.01 8.05 18.06
N PRO A 72 -3.79 9.10 18.29
CA PRO A 72 -4.64 9.69 17.26
C PRO A 72 -3.86 10.22 16.05
N GLU A 73 -2.65 10.72 16.31
CA GLU A 73 -1.74 11.28 15.32
C GLU A 73 -0.30 10.87 15.65
N PHE A 74 0.53 10.76 14.62
CA PHE A 74 1.97 10.59 14.77
C PHE A 74 2.73 11.56 13.88
N ARG A 75 3.88 11.97 14.41
CA ARG A 75 4.86 12.80 13.70
C ARG A 75 5.89 11.89 13.07
N TYR A 76 6.19 12.14 11.82
CA TYR A 76 7.28 11.47 11.12
C TYR A 76 8.10 12.50 10.36
N ASP A 77 9.37 12.17 10.14
CA ASP A 77 10.28 13.03 9.40
C ASP A 77 10.15 12.73 7.91
N ARG A 78 9.81 13.74 7.12
CA ARG A 78 9.69 13.60 5.67
C ARG A 78 11.07 13.50 5.04
N ILE A 79 11.18 12.67 4.01
CA ILE A 79 12.34 12.54 3.14
C ILE A 79 12.70 13.92 2.57
N GLU A 80 11.70 14.69 2.12
CA GLU A 80 11.88 16.05 1.64
C GLU A 80 10.92 17.03 2.36
N GLY A 81 11.32 17.55 3.53
CA GLY A 81 10.65 18.71 4.11
C GLY A 81 10.35 18.70 5.61
N GLY A 82 11.12 17.97 6.41
CA GLY A 82 11.02 18.01 7.87
C GLY A 82 9.77 17.33 8.43
N ILE A 83 9.43 17.62 9.69
CA ILE A 83 8.41 16.87 10.43
C ILE A 83 6.99 17.14 9.89
N SER A 84 6.30 16.09 9.44
CA SER A 84 4.86 16.12 9.15
C SER A 84 4.06 15.35 10.22
N THR A 85 2.75 15.61 10.29
CA THR A 85 1.82 14.97 11.23
C THR A 85 0.71 14.30 10.44
N ILE A 86 0.53 12.99 10.66
CA ILE A 86 -0.49 12.18 10.00
C ILE A 86 -1.46 11.64 11.04
N ARG A 87 -2.74 11.56 10.69
CA ARG A 87 -3.76 10.90 11.50
C ARG A 87 -3.68 9.40 11.35
N SER A 88 -3.71 8.69 12.47
CA SER A 88 -3.67 7.23 12.48
C SER A 88 -4.87 6.61 11.76
N SER A 89 -6.03 7.27 11.78
CA SER A 89 -7.22 6.83 11.06
C SER A 89 -7.01 6.74 9.55
N ASP A 90 -6.25 7.68 8.98
CA ASP A 90 -6.04 7.74 7.54
C ASP A 90 -5.09 6.62 7.11
N VAL A 91 -4.11 6.30 7.96
CA VAL A 91 -3.16 5.21 7.76
C VAL A 91 -3.81 3.85 7.95
N GLU A 92 -4.64 3.69 8.99
CA GLU A 92 -5.42 2.48 9.20
C GLU A 92 -6.36 2.22 8.02
N THR A 93 -7.07 3.26 7.54
CA THR A 93 -7.92 3.15 6.35
C THR A 93 -7.13 2.69 5.13
N CYS A 94 -5.94 3.27 4.88
CA CYS A 94 -5.05 2.83 3.81
C CYS A 94 -4.66 1.36 3.94
N LEU A 95 -4.23 0.94 5.12
CA LEU A 95 -3.79 -0.43 5.38
C LEU A 95 -4.94 -1.43 5.19
N LEU A 96 -6.14 -1.10 5.66
CA LEU A 96 -7.34 -1.92 5.48
C LEU A 96 -7.72 -2.03 4.00
N ARG A 97 -7.73 -0.92 3.26
CA ARG A 97 -8.01 -0.93 1.81
C ARG A 97 -7.00 -1.76 1.03
N LEU A 98 -5.72 -1.66 1.40
CA LEU A 98 -4.68 -2.45 0.77
C LEU A 98 -4.77 -3.94 1.13
N GLN A 99 -5.17 -4.25 2.36
CA GLN A 99 -5.43 -5.61 2.81
C GLN A 99 -6.63 -6.23 2.06
N GLU A 100 -7.72 -5.48 1.88
CA GLU A 100 -8.88 -5.88 1.07
C GLU A 100 -8.45 -6.22 -0.36
N ALA A 101 -7.61 -5.38 -0.98
CA ALA A 101 -7.10 -5.60 -2.32
C ALA A 101 -6.23 -6.88 -2.41
N ALA A 102 -5.33 -7.07 -1.45
CA ALA A 102 -4.51 -8.28 -1.36
C ALA A 102 -5.36 -9.55 -1.14
N ASP A 103 -6.42 -9.47 -0.34
CA ASP A 103 -7.35 -10.57 -0.11
C ASP A 103 -8.13 -10.98 -1.37
N GLN A 104 -8.54 -10.01 -2.16
CA GLN A 104 -9.17 -10.26 -3.45
C GLN A 104 -8.22 -11.03 -4.37
N VAL A 105 -6.94 -10.65 -4.44
CA VAL A 105 -5.94 -11.36 -5.24
C VAL A 105 -5.65 -12.77 -4.71
N ILE A 106 -5.61 -12.95 -3.40
CA ILE A 106 -5.35 -14.27 -2.79
C ILE A 106 -6.48 -15.27 -3.05
N THR A 107 -7.72 -14.77 -3.08
CA THR A 107 -8.93 -15.57 -3.28
C THR A 107 -9.31 -15.74 -4.75
N SER A 108 -8.82 -14.86 -5.63
CA SER A 108 -9.00 -14.92 -7.08
C SER A 108 -7.73 -15.37 -7.81
N SER A 109 -7.77 -15.41 -9.14
CA SER A 109 -6.58 -15.62 -10.00
C SER A 109 -6.02 -14.29 -10.55
N GLY A 110 -6.34 -13.18 -9.89
CA GLY A 110 -5.94 -11.84 -10.30
C GLY A 110 -4.54 -11.43 -9.86
N VAL A 111 -4.23 -10.13 -10.06
CA VAL A 111 -3.01 -9.48 -9.57
C VAL A 111 -3.31 -8.11 -8.99
N LEU A 112 -2.43 -7.63 -8.11
CA LEU A 112 -2.48 -6.28 -7.54
C LEU A 112 -1.35 -5.47 -8.17
N THR A 113 -1.68 -4.42 -8.92
CA THR A 113 -0.66 -3.59 -9.58
C THR A 113 -0.65 -2.20 -8.95
N PHE A 114 0.55 -1.73 -8.58
CA PHE A 114 0.83 -0.36 -8.16
C PHE A 114 1.32 0.42 -9.37
N TYR A 115 0.71 1.57 -9.65
CA TYR A 115 1.10 2.46 -10.73
C TYR A 115 1.71 3.72 -10.13
N GLY A 116 2.92 4.06 -10.55
CA GLY A 116 3.56 5.34 -10.27
C GLY A 116 3.25 6.32 -11.39
N ASP A 117 2.44 7.33 -11.09
CA ASP A 117 2.31 8.54 -11.92
C ASP A 117 3.56 9.44 -11.78
#